data_AF-A0A7S2B6S0-F1
#
_entry.id   AF-A0A7S2B6S0-F1
#
_cell.length_a   1.000
_cell.length_b   1.000
_cell.length_c   1.000
_cell.angle_alpha   90.00
_cell.angle_beta   90.00
_cell.angle_gamma   90.00
#
_symmetry.space_group_name_H-M   'P 1'
#
loop_
_entity.id
_entity.type
_entity.pdbx_description
1 polymer ?
#
loop_
_entity_poly.entity_id
_entity_poly.type
_entity_poly.pdbx_seq_one_letter_code
_entity_poly.pdbx_strand_id
1 'polypeptide(L)'
;DETDQSGGCIPPFMYGTHYSTPAFVLFYLVRAAPREMLNLQSGKFDAPDRMFGSIGKTWDAVLRNHSDLKELTPEFFQGDGEFLLNVDELALGTLQDGMTLHDVELPKWARSPRDFVRKNRKALESEIATEMLPQWIDLIFGCKQRGEAAVKADNLFYHLTYEDLDEDTG
;
A
#
# COMPACT_ATOMS: atom_id res chain seq x y z
N ASP A 1 18.39 24.92 28.80
CA ASP A 1 18.41 23.47 28.61
C ASP A 1 18.35 23.12 27.15
N GLU A 2 19.56 22.77 26.72
CA GLU A 2 20.09 22.27 25.45
C GLU A 2 19.09 21.82 24.39
N THR A 3 18.97 22.65 23.34
CA THR A 3 18.55 22.22 22.02
C THR A 3 19.67 21.38 21.40
N ASP A 4 19.41 20.10 21.20
CA ASP A 4 20.22 19.17 20.41
C ASP A 4 20.56 19.79 19.03
N GLN A 5 21.86 20.03 18.81
CA GLN A 5 22.45 20.53 17.58
C GLN A 5 23.12 19.39 16.78
N SER A 6 22.45 18.25 16.63
CA SER A 6 22.76 17.34 15.52
C SER A 6 22.07 17.84 14.24
N GLY A 7 22.60 18.93 13.67
CA GLY A 7 22.20 19.45 12.35
C GLY A 7 22.65 18.54 11.19
N GLY A 8 22.28 17.25 11.23
CA GLY A 8 22.51 16.30 10.16
C GLY A 8 21.69 16.69 8.94
N CYS A 9 22.36 16.95 7.82
CA CYS A 9 21.68 17.17 6.54
C CYS A 9 20.90 15.90 6.19
N ILE A 10 19.57 16.01 6.02
CA ILE A 10 18.72 14.91 5.57
C ILE A 10 19.27 14.42 4.22
N PRO A 11 19.65 13.13 4.09
CA PRO A 11 20.15 12.59 2.83
C PRO A 11 19.12 12.78 1.70
N PRO A 12 19.56 12.96 0.44
CA PRO A 12 18.63 13.04 -0.69
C PRO A 12 17.73 11.80 -0.75
N PHE A 13 16.46 12.01 -1.07
CA PHE A 13 15.47 10.94 -1.29
C PHE A 13 14.51 11.35 -2.41
N MET A 14 13.85 10.38 -3.02
CA MET A 14 12.81 10.61 -4.03
C MET A 14 11.41 10.55 -3.41
N TYR A 15 11.22 9.64 -2.45
CA TYR A 15 9.92 9.35 -1.87
C TYR A 15 9.89 9.59 -0.37
N GLY A 16 9.08 10.56 0.06
CA GLY A 16 8.85 10.86 1.48
C GLY A 16 7.85 9.92 2.17
N THR A 17 7.12 9.12 1.39
CA THR A 17 6.21 8.06 1.86
C THR A 17 6.78 6.70 1.48
N HIS A 18 6.48 5.68 2.27
CA HIS A 18 6.95 4.31 2.02
C HIS A 18 5.85 3.48 1.35
N TYR A 19 6.22 2.51 0.52
CA TYR A 19 5.27 1.67 -0.22
C TYR A 19 4.44 0.72 0.67
N SER A 20 4.94 0.43 1.86
CA SER A 20 4.28 -0.41 2.87
C SER A 20 4.25 0.32 4.20
N THR A 21 3.05 0.54 4.74
CA THR A 21 2.82 1.10 6.07
C THR A 21 1.59 0.45 6.71
N PRO A 22 1.47 0.41 8.04
CA PRO A 22 0.25 -0.06 8.70
C PRO A 22 -1.01 0.66 8.21
N ALA A 23 -0.91 1.97 7.92
CA ALA A 23 -2.01 2.75 7.38
C ALA A 23 -2.45 2.27 5.99
N PHE A 24 -1.52 1.83 5.14
CA PHE A 24 -1.82 1.29 3.81
C PHE A 24 -2.43 -0.10 3.87
N VAL A 25 -1.93 -0.96 4.76
CA VAL A 25 -2.55 -2.27 5.01
C VAL A 25 -3.99 -2.09 5.50
N LEU A 26 -4.20 -1.23 6.50
CA LEU A 26 -5.54 -0.98 7.04
C LEU A 26 -6.45 -0.25 6.04
N PHE A 27 -5.90 0.59 5.17
CA PHE A 27 -6.66 1.19 4.07
C PHE A 27 -7.31 0.10 3.21
N TYR A 28 -6.57 -0.94 2.81
CA TYR A 28 -7.14 -2.07 2.08
C TYR A 28 -8.08 -2.93 2.93
N LEU A 29 -7.74 -3.12 4.20
CA LEU A 29 -8.44 -4.05 5.09
C LEU A 29 -9.52 -3.40 5.96
N VAL A 30 -9.94 -2.16 5.70
CA VAL A 30 -10.93 -1.44 6.55
C VAL A 30 -12.22 -2.24 6.80
N ARG A 31 -12.62 -3.11 5.86
CA ARG A 31 -13.80 -3.99 5.99
C ARG A 31 -13.52 -5.30 6.72
N ALA A 32 -12.29 -5.80 6.68
CA ALA A 32 -11.90 -7.05 7.33
C ALA A 32 -11.32 -6.84 8.74
N ALA A 33 -10.74 -5.65 9.00
CA ALA A 33 -10.09 -5.25 10.24
C ALA A 33 -10.55 -3.85 10.69
N PRO A 34 -11.86 -3.62 10.89
CA PRO A 34 -12.40 -2.29 11.19
C PRO A 34 -11.92 -1.75 12.55
N ARG A 35 -11.69 -2.62 13.53
CA ARG A 35 -11.24 -2.21 14.87
C ARG A 35 -9.84 -1.61 14.82
N GLU A 36 -8.97 -2.20 14.02
CA GLU A 36 -7.59 -1.78 13.83
C GLU A 36 -7.54 -0.43 13.11
N MET A 37 -8.39 -0.22 12.09
CA MET A 37 -8.57 1.08 11.45
C MET A 37 -9.03 2.15 12.45
N LEU A 38 -10.05 1.84 13.26
CA LEU A 38 -10.55 2.78 14.27
C LEU A 38 -9.47 3.13 15.30
N ASN A 39 -8.65 2.17 15.73
CA ASN A 39 -7.53 2.44 16.64
C ASN A 39 -6.51 3.39 16.00
N LEU A 40 -6.21 3.22 14.71
CA LEU A 40 -5.30 4.10 13.98
C LEU A 40 -5.88 5.53 13.83
N GLN A 41 -7.19 5.65 13.62
CA GLN A 41 -7.88 6.91 13.31
C GLN A 41 -8.61 7.51 14.53
N SER A 42 -8.12 7.27 15.75
CA SER A 42 -8.65 7.86 16.99
C SER A 42 -10.17 7.63 17.20
N GLY A 43 -10.65 6.44 16.84
CA GLY A 43 -12.01 5.98 17.07
C GLY A 43 -13.04 6.36 15.99
N LYS A 44 -12.61 6.89 14.84
CA LYS A 44 -13.51 7.24 13.73
C LYS A 44 -12.93 6.76 12.41
N PHE A 45 -13.78 6.41 11.44
CA PHE A 45 -13.31 6.16 10.08
C PHE A 45 -12.85 7.46 9.42
N ASP A 46 -12.00 7.34 8.39
CA ASP A 46 -11.51 8.46 7.61
C ASP A 46 -12.65 9.09 6.77
N ALA A 47 -12.38 10.18 6.04
CA ALA A 47 -13.33 10.73 5.10
C ALA A 47 -13.67 9.69 4.00
N PRO A 48 -14.95 9.51 3.63
CA PRO A 48 -15.38 8.49 2.67
C PRO A 48 -14.60 8.52 1.35
N ASP A 49 -14.33 9.70 0.79
CA ASP A 49 -13.58 9.84 -0.47
C ASP A 49 -12.10 9.44 -0.38
N ARG A 50 -11.55 9.34 0.84
CA ARG A 50 -10.16 8.89 1.08
C ARG A 50 -10.06 7.41 1.43
N MET A 51 -11.19 6.74 1.67
CA MET A 51 -11.20 5.33 2.02
C MET A 51 -11.20 4.45 0.77
N PHE A 52 -10.80 3.18 0.95
CA PHE A 52 -10.73 2.22 -0.14
C PHE A 52 -12.12 1.84 -0.61
N GLY A 53 -12.58 2.47 -1.71
CA GLY A 53 -13.90 2.24 -2.28
C GLY A 53 -13.91 1.65 -3.69
N SER A 54 -12.79 1.67 -4.41
CA SER A 54 -12.75 1.22 -5.80
C SER A 54 -11.33 0.81 -6.21
N ILE A 55 -11.21 -0.39 -6.80
CA ILE A 55 -9.93 -0.87 -7.33
C ILE A 55 -9.39 0.08 -8.40
N GLY A 56 -10.27 0.54 -9.30
CA GLY A 56 -9.89 1.42 -10.40
C GLY A 56 -9.42 2.79 -9.92
N LYS A 57 -10.15 3.41 -8.99
CA LYS A 57 -9.73 4.70 -8.41
C LYS A 57 -8.42 4.59 -7.64
N THR A 58 -8.22 3.51 -6.88
CA THR A 58 -6.97 3.28 -6.14
C THR A 58 -5.79 3.05 -7.08
N TRP A 59 -5.96 2.26 -8.14
CA TRP A 59 -4.93 2.09 -9.19
C TRP A 59 -4.55 3.42 -9.84
N ASP A 60 -5.54 4.22 -10.24
CA ASP A 60 -5.31 5.54 -10.83
C ASP A 60 -4.61 6.50 -9.86
N ALA A 61 -4.90 6.42 -8.56
CA ALA A 61 -4.25 7.23 -7.54
C ALA A 61 -2.75 6.90 -7.42
N VAL A 62 -2.39 5.63 -7.32
CA VAL A 62 -0.98 5.19 -7.24
C VAL A 62 -0.19 5.58 -8.50
N LEU A 63 -0.82 5.57 -9.68
CA LEU A 63 -0.15 5.97 -10.92
C LEU A 63 0.05 7.48 -11.09
N ARG A 64 -0.77 8.31 -10.43
CA ARG A 64 -0.80 9.77 -10.68
C ARG A 64 -0.33 10.60 -9.49
N ASN A 65 -0.42 10.08 -8.29
CA ASN A 65 -0.02 10.78 -7.08
C ASN A 65 1.35 10.30 -6.64
N HIS A 66 2.38 11.14 -6.81
CA HIS A 66 3.76 10.84 -6.41
C HIS A 66 3.95 10.57 -4.90
N SER A 67 2.96 10.87 -4.07
CA SER A 67 2.96 10.54 -2.64
C SER A 67 2.21 9.24 -2.31
N ASP A 68 1.50 8.66 -3.28
CA ASP A 68 0.79 7.39 -3.13
C ASP A 68 1.57 6.26 -3.79
N LEU A 69 2.36 5.57 -2.97
CA LEU A 69 3.30 4.54 -3.43
C LEU A 69 2.88 3.15 -2.94
N LYS A 70 1.61 2.98 -2.54
CA LYS A 70 1.09 1.74 -1.97
C LYS A 70 1.38 0.54 -2.85
N GLU A 71 2.09 -0.43 -2.30
CA GLU A 71 2.19 -1.78 -2.87
C GLU A 71 1.07 -2.67 -2.34
N LEU A 72 0.73 -3.71 -3.12
CA LEU A 72 -0.37 -4.62 -2.77
C LEU A 72 -0.03 -5.52 -1.58
N THR A 73 -1.05 -5.87 -0.80
CA THR A 73 -0.94 -6.84 0.29
C THR A 73 -1.29 -8.26 -0.18
N PRO A 74 -0.92 -9.33 0.56
CA PRO A 74 -1.18 -10.72 0.16
C PRO A 74 -2.65 -11.05 -0.11
N GLU A 75 -3.60 -10.36 0.52
CA GLU A 75 -5.04 -10.57 0.37
C GLU A 75 -5.53 -10.34 -1.07
N PHE A 76 -4.79 -9.56 -1.88
CA PHE A 76 -5.08 -9.41 -3.31
C PHE A 76 -4.86 -10.69 -4.12
N PHE A 77 -4.13 -11.67 -3.55
CA PHE A 77 -3.74 -12.92 -4.21
C PHE A 77 -4.17 -14.16 -3.41
N GLN A 78 -4.72 -14.01 -2.19
CA GLN A 78 -5.07 -15.11 -1.28
C GLN A 78 -6.50 -14.99 -0.77
N GLY A 79 -7.11 -16.12 -0.39
CA GLY A 79 -8.50 -16.18 0.05
C GLY A 79 -9.53 -15.97 -1.08
N ASP A 80 -10.76 -15.61 -0.66
CA ASP A 80 -11.93 -15.46 -1.52
C ASP A 80 -12.38 -13.99 -1.71
N GLY A 81 -11.58 -13.02 -1.29
CA GLY A 81 -11.83 -11.58 -1.49
C GLY A 81 -12.75 -10.94 -0.46
N GLU A 82 -12.85 -11.50 0.75
CA GLU A 82 -13.72 -11.00 1.83
C GLU A 82 -13.40 -9.56 2.23
N PHE A 83 -12.13 -9.14 2.17
CA PHE A 83 -11.71 -7.76 2.45
C PHE A 83 -12.33 -6.70 1.53
N LEU A 84 -12.93 -7.12 0.41
CA LEU A 84 -13.62 -6.25 -0.54
C LEU A 84 -15.11 -6.09 -0.22
N LEU A 85 -15.64 -6.85 0.75
CA LEU A 85 -17.06 -6.89 1.09
C LEU A 85 -17.32 -6.28 2.46
N ASN A 86 -18.34 -5.43 2.57
CA ASN A 86 -18.77 -4.82 3.82
C ASN A 86 -19.84 -5.68 4.50
N VAL A 87 -19.48 -6.92 4.86
CA VAL A 87 -20.41 -7.90 5.44
C VAL A 87 -21.00 -7.45 6.78
N ASP A 88 -20.23 -6.68 7.55
CA ASP A 88 -20.63 -6.16 8.86
C ASP A 88 -21.48 -4.87 8.77
N GLU A 89 -21.83 -4.43 7.56
CA GLU A 89 -22.63 -3.21 7.33
C GLU A 89 -22.03 -1.97 8.03
N LEU A 90 -20.70 -1.84 7.95
CA LEU A 90 -19.97 -0.74 8.58
C LEU A 90 -20.46 0.61 8.05
N ALA A 91 -20.60 1.58 8.95
CA ALA A 91 -20.98 2.95 8.61
C ALA A 91 -19.79 3.75 8.06
N LEU A 92 -19.37 3.44 6.82
CA LEU A 92 -18.23 4.07 6.15
C LEU A 92 -18.56 5.44 5.52
N GLY A 93 -19.81 5.90 5.64
CA GLY A 93 -20.26 7.22 5.19
C GLY A 93 -20.63 7.30 3.71
N THR A 94 -20.72 8.53 3.21
CA THR A 94 -21.23 8.85 1.87
C THR A 94 -20.18 9.64 1.10
N LEU A 95 -19.93 9.24 -0.14
CA LEU A 95 -19.05 9.90 -1.09
C LEU A 95 -19.64 11.25 -1.53
N GLN A 96 -18.81 12.11 -2.13
CA GLN A 96 -19.27 13.41 -2.64
C GLN A 96 -20.36 13.32 -3.72
N ASP A 97 -20.42 12.21 -4.46
CA ASP A 97 -21.46 11.94 -5.46
C ASP A 97 -22.78 11.46 -4.85
N GLY A 98 -22.87 11.36 -3.52
CA GLY A 98 -24.06 10.93 -2.78
C GLY A 98 -24.18 9.41 -2.63
N MET A 99 -23.25 8.63 -3.18
CA MET A 99 -23.26 7.17 -3.02
C MET A 99 -22.72 6.77 -1.65
N THR A 100 -23.37 5.80 -1.01
CA THR A 100 -22.88 5.24 0.25
C THR A 100 -21.66 4.37 -0.03
N LEU A 101 -20.59 4.56 0.74
CA LEU A 101 -19.42 3.71 0.66
C LEU A 101 -19.74 2.38 1.34
N HIS A 102 -19.79 1.31 0.55
CA HIS A 102 -20.15 -0.04 1.01
C HIS A 102 -19.09 -1.03 0.49
N ASP A 103 -19.44 -2.03 -0.31
CA ASP A 103 -18.49 -2.92 -0.99
C ASP A 103 -17.50 -2.15 -1.88
N VAL A 104 -16.32 -2.72 -2.09
CA VAL A 104 -15.32 -2.16 -3.01
C VAL A 104 -15.78 -2.37 -4.45
N GLU A 105 -15.80 -1.29 -5.23
CA GLU A 105 -16.09 -1.33 -6.65
C GLU A 105 -15.00 -2.13 -7.39
N LEU A 106 -15.42 -3.22 -8.05
CA LEU A 106 -14.55 -4.10 -8.80
C LEU A 106 -14.38 -3.64 -10.26
N PRO A 107 -13.26 -3.98 -10.92
CA PRO A 107 -13.12 -3.79 -12.35
C PRO A 107 -14.17 -4.61 -13.12
N LYS A 108 -14.60 -4.11 -14.29
CA LYS A 108 -15.64 -4.75 -15.14
C LYS A 108 -15.32 -6.20 -15.54
N TRP A 109 -14.05 -6.60 -15.53
CA TRP A 109 -13.63 -7.96 -15.88
C TRP A 109 -13.79 -8.94 -14.71
N ALA A 110 -13.98 -8.48 -13.48
CA ALA A 110 -14.19 -9.32 -12.31
C ALA A 110 -15.69 -9.49 -12.04
N ARG A 111 -16.15 -10.74 -11.94
CA ARG A 111 -17.58 -11.04 -11.69
C ARG A 111 -17.95 -11.02 -10.21
N SER A 112 -16.98 -11.16 -9.33
CA SER A 112 -17.11 -11.18 -7.88
C SER A 112 -15.74 -10.95 -7.24
N PRO A 113 -15.68 -10.63 -5.92
CA PRO A 113 -14.40 -10.53 -5.20
C PRO A 113 -13.53 -11.78 -5.32
N ARG A 114 -14.18 -12.95 -5.24
CA ARG A 114 -13.51 -14.24 -5.43
C ARG A 114 -12.92 -14.40 -6.82
N ASP A 115 -13.66 -14.01 -7.85
CA ASP A 115 -13.18 -14.04 -9.23
C ASP A 115 -12.05 -13.03 -9.48
N PHE A 116 -12.10 -11.86 -8.83
CA PHE A 116 -11.03 -10.86 -8.81
C PHE A 116 -9.73 -11.45 -8.24
N VAL A 117 -9.75 -11.94 -6.99
CA VAL A 117 -8.57 -12.51 -6.32
C VAL A 117 -8.04 -13.72 -7.09
N ARG A 118 -8.90 -14.61 -7.60
CA ARG A 118 -8.49 -15.76 -8.40
C ARG A 118 -7.75 -15.34 -9.68
N LYS A 119 -8.21 -14.28 -10.35
CA LYS A 119 -7.55 -13.76 -11.56
C LYS A 119 -6.22 -13.10 -11.23
N ASN A 120 -6.13 -12.35 -10.12
CA ASN A 120 -4.86 -11.78 -9.65
C ASN A 120 -3.85 -12.87 -9.32
N ARG A 121 -4.27 -13.93 -8.60
CA ARG A 121 -3.42 -15.10 -8.32
C ARG A 121 -2.91 -15.74 -9.61
N LYS A 122 -3.80 -15.97 -10.58
CA LYS A 122 -3.41 -16.51 -11.89
C LYS A 122 -2.43 -15.59 -12.64
N ALA A 123 -2.57 -14.28 -12.51
CA ALA A 123 -1.64 -13.32 -13.11
C ALA A 123 -0.27 -13.36 -12.42
N LEU A 124 -0.24 -13.45 -11.09
CA LEU A 124 1.00 -13.59 -10.30
C LEU A 124 1.73 -14.91 -10.60
N GLU A 125 1.00 -15.99 -10.87
CA GLU A 125 1.55 -17.30 -11.24
C GLU A 125 1.86 -17.44 -12.75
N SER A 126 1.76 -16.35 -13.51
CA SER A 126 2.01 -16.39 -14.96
C SER A 126 3.52 -16.43 -15.30
N GLU A 127 3.84 -16.84 -16.52
CA GLU A 127 5.22 -16.81 -17.04
C GLU A 127 5.80 -15.38 -17.04
N ILE A 128 4.97 -14.38 -17.40
CA ILE A 128 5.37 -12.97 -17.38
C ILE A 128 5.76 -12.54 -15.96
N ALA A 129 4.93 -12.87 -14.97
CA ALA A 129 5.24 -12.55 -13.58
C ALA A 129 6.49 -13.31 -13.11
N THR A 130 6.65 -14.58 -13.48
CA THR A 130 7.83 -15.38 -13.12
C THR A 130 9.13 -14.76 -13.67
N GLU A 131 9.12 -14.28 -14.91
CA GLU A 131 10.28 -13.64 -15.55
C GLU A 131 10.60 -12.26 -14.94
N MET A 132 9.56 -11.50 -14.55
CA MET A 132 9.72 -10.14 -14.05
C MET A 132 9.91 -10.03 -12.53
N LEU A 133 9.43 -11.01 -11.76
CA LEU A 133 9.45 -10.98 -10.29
C LEU A 133 10.86 -10.77 -9.69
N PRO A 134 11.95 -11.35 -10.22
CA PRO A 134 13.30 -11.06 -9.73
C PRO A 134 13.65 -9.58 -9.76
N GLN A 135 13.14 -8.81 -10.73
CA GLN A 135 13.40 -7.38 -10.84
C GLN A 135 12.70 -6.59 -9.74
N TRP A 136 11.48 -7.00 -9.36
CA TRP A 136 10.78 -6.42 -8.21
C TRP A 136 11.45 -6.81 -6.89
N ILE A 137 11.90 -8.07 -6.76
CA ILE A 137 12.68 -8.52 -5.60
C ILE A 137 13.95 -7.68 -5.43
N ASP A 138 14.65 -7.35 -6.53
CA ASP A 138 15.84 -6.49 -6.47
C ASP A 138 15.54 -5.10 -5.90
N LEU A 139 14.35 -4.54 -6.18
CA LEU A 139 13.93 -3.22 -5.66
C LEU A 139 13.62 -3.29 -4.16
N ILE A 140 12.89 -4.31 -3.72
CA ILE A 140 12.37 -4.38 -2.35
C ILE A 140 13.38 -4.98 -1.37
N PHE A 141 14.12 -6.02 -1.79
CA PHE A 141 14.98 -6.82 -0.92
C PHE A 141 16.41 -6.99 -1.43
N GLY A 142 16.66 -6.71 -2.71
CA GLY A 142 17.92 -7.02 -3.36
C GLY A 142 18.82 -5.81 -3.61
N CYS A 143 19.61 -5.90 -4.68
CA CYS A 143 20.72 -4.97 -4.92
C CYS A 143 20.28 -3.54 -5.29
N LYS A 144 19.01 -3.32 -5.63
CA LYS A 144 18.46 -1.98 -5.97
C LYS A 144 17.69 -1.35 -4.82
N GLN A 145 17.75 -1.92 -3.61
CA GLN A 145 17.12 -1.35 -2.43
C GLN A 145 17.84 -0.08 -1.93
N ARG A 146 19.17 -0.02 -2.08
CA ARG A 146 20.02 1.07 -1.55
C ARG A 146 21.14 1.48 -2.51
N GLY A 147 21.84 2.57 -2.18
CA GLY A 147 23.04 3.03 -2.89
C GLY A 147 22.78 3.52 -4.32
N GLU A 148 23.83 3.53 -5.16
CA GLU A 148 23.72 4.01 -6.54
C GLU A 148 22.72 3.21 -7.40
N ALA A 149 22.56 1.92 -7.11
CA ALA A 149 21.64 1.06 -7.84
C ALA A 149 20.17 1.48 -7.60
N ALA A 150 19.83 1.88 -6.37
CA ALA A 150 18.52 2.45 -6.05
C ALA A 150 18.29 3.80 -6.74
N VAL A 151 19.32 4.67 -6.77
CA VAL A 151 19.24 5.96 -7.48
C VAL A 151 18.99 5.75 -8.98
N LYS A 152 19.70 4.82 -9.61
CA LYS A 152 19.52 4.50 -11.05
C LYS A 152 18.17 3.86 -11.36
N ALA A 153 17.52 3.26 -10.37
CA ALA A 153 16.24 2.58 -10.50
C ALA A 153 15.05 3.41 -10.00
N ASP A 154 15.28 4.69 -9.65
CA ASP A 154 14.30 5.58 -9.01
C ASP A 154 13.62 4.92 -7.78
N ASN A 155 14.40 4.39 -6.84
CA ASN A 155 13.92 3.58 -5.71
C ASN A 155 14.47 4.05 -4.36
N LEU A 156 14.58 5.37 -4.16
CA LEU A 156 15.18 5.96 -2.95
C LEU A 156 14.12 6.57 -2.02
N PHE A 157 13.93 5.95 -0.86
CA PHE A 157 12.97 6.35 0.17
C PHE A 157 13.60 7.22 1.25
N TYR A 158 12.78 7.78 2.12
CA TYR A 158 13.23 8.59 3.24
C TYR A 158 14.19 7.81 4.15
N HIS A 159 15.30 8.42 4.56
CA HIS A 159 16.42 7.71 5.19
C HIS A 159 16.03 6.85 6.42
N LEU A 160 15.05 7.27 7.23
CA LEU A 160 14.58 6.52 8.41
C LEU A 160 13.81 5.22 8.08
N THR A 161 13.50 4.96 6.81
CA THR A 161 12.87 3.69 6.40
C THR A 161 13.88 2.57 6.18
N TYR A 162 15.17 2.89 6.19
CA TYR A 162 16.24 1.94 6.08
C TYR A 162 16.72 1.55 7.47
N GLU A 163 16.91 0.25 7.69
CA GLU A 163 17.61 -0.25 8.88
C GLU A 163 18.98 0.43 8.97
N ASP A 164 19.25 1.05 10.12
CA ASP A 164 20.56 1.57 10.45
C ASP A 164 21.55 0.40 10.43
N LEU A 165 22.65 0.55 9.68
CA LEU A 165 23.76 -0.35 9.86
C LEU A 165 24.37 0.06 11.20
N ASP A 166 24.07 -0.66 12.28
CA ASP A 166 24.85 -0.55 13.51
C ASP A 166 26.32 -0.65 13.10
N GLU A 167 27.10 0.41 13.30
CA GLU A 167 28.55 0.45 13.00
C GLU A 167 29.38 -0.47 13.91
N ASP A 168 28.77 -1.46 14.57
CA ASP A 168 29.38 -2.38 15.51
C ASP A 168 29.21 -3.83 15.04
N THR A 169 29.92 -4.20 13.99
CA THR A 169 30.39 -5.59 13.74
C THR A 169 31.51 -5.59 12.69
N GLY A 170 32.73 -5.29 13.13
CA GLY A 170 33.95 -5.40 12.33
C GLY A 170 35.23 -5.14 13.12
#